data_AF-A0A2G1ZV90-F1
#
_entry.id   AF-A0A2G1ZV90-F1
#
_cell.length_a   1.000
_cell.length_b   1.000
_cell.length_c   1.000
_cell.angle_alpha   90.00
_cell.angle_beta   90.00
_cell.angle_gamma   90.00
#
_symmetry.space_group_name_H-M   'P 1'
#
loop_
_entity.id
_entity.type
_entity.pdbx_description
1 polymer ?
#
loop_
_entity_poly.entity_id
_entity_poly.type
_entity_poly.pdbx_seq_one_letter_code
_entity_poly.pdbx_strand_id
1 'polypeptide(L)'
;MSKHEVIPGWIHGLEEYEQMFDLKPEDFKKSILDFPGSISSFNAEVHAEAKHVVSGDAIYAKDMTEMQAYADKLFALNSEYLTQHADDLLQKGKDGLEFVFEMWQRNQARFLEDYAAAKGQGRYERVLMPNLPYETHQFQLALCSDYVFNGHAHNDCRPEQVVLELCRVAEEVRIFPLLTETGDISEWLGPIMLELQNNNYGVEVRQVSFENLKGGNAMMRAWAVECTVE
;
A
#
# COMPACT_ATOMS: atom_id res chain seq x y z
N MET A 1 -0.74 -20.93 -21.39
CA MET A 1 -0.01 -19.76 -20.87
C MET A 1 -0.03 -19.89 -19.37
N SER A 2 1.14 -19.97 -18.75
CA SER A 2 1.26 -20.17 -17.30
C SER A 2 0.57 -19.00 -16.60
N LYS A 3 -0.30 -19.29 -15.63
CA LYS A 3 -0.87 -18.26 -14.77
C LYS A 3 0.29 -17.73 -13.91
N HIS A 4 0.59 -16.45 -14.00
CA HIS A 4 1.51 -15.79 -13.08
C HIS A 4 0.84 -15.76 -11.70
N GLU A 5 1.55 -16.16 -10.66
CA GLU A 5 1.04 -16.25 -9.28
C GLU A 5 1.72 -15.15 -8.47
N VAL A 6 1.16 -13.94 -8.32
CA VAL A 6 1.92 -12.77 -7.79
C VAL A 6 2.70 -13.06 -6.51
N ILE A 7 3.82 -12.35 -6.38
CA ILE A 7 4.56 -12.16 -5.13
C ILE A 7 3.56 -11.95 -3.98
N PRO A 8 3.54 -12.83 -2.96
CA PRO A 8 2.59 -12.79 -1.84
C PRO A 8 2.47 -11.43 -1.12
N GLY A 9 3.48 -10.57 -1.21
CA GLY A 9 3.41 -9.13 -0.92
C GLY A 9 4.78 -8.47 -0.97
N TRP A 10 4.96 -7.37 -1.70
CA TRP A 10 6.26 -6.72 -1.88
C TRP A 10 6.71 -5.96 -0.61
N ILE A 11 8.02 -5.88 -0.36
CA ILE A 11 8.59 -5.21 0.84
C ILE A 11 9.01 -3.79 0.48
N HIS A 12 8.08 -2.85 0.63
CA HIS A 12 8.25 -1.48 0.16
C HIS A 12 9.05 -0.56 1.08
N GLY A 13 9.66 0.46 0.48
CA GLY A 13 10.24 1.61 1.17
C GLY A 13 9.75 2.94 0.58
N LEU A 14 10.25 4.06 1.13
CA LEU A 14 9.83 5.41 0.74
C LEU A 14 9.96 5.69 -0.76
N GLU A 15 11.10 5.35 -1.37
CA GLU A 15 11.33 5.59 -2.80
C GLU A 15 10.25 4.93 -3.68
N GLU A 16 9.82 3.72 -3.33
CA GLU A 16 8.74 3.05 -4.05
C GLU A 16 7.39 3.72 -3.78
N TYR A 17 7.12 4.18 -2.56
CA TYR A 17 5.90 4.94 -2.25
C TYR A 17 5.80 6.24 -3.05
N GLU A 18 6.90 6.97 -3.20
CA GLU A 18 6.97 8.16 -4.05
C GLU A 18 6.61 7.83 -5.50
N GLN A 19 7.13 6.72 -6.02
CA GLN A 19 6.86 6.25 -7.37
C GLN A 19 5.45 5.69 -7.56
N MET A 20 4.91 4.95 -6.60
CA MET A 20 3.57 4.34 -6.67
C MET A 20 2.45 5.37 -6.54
N PHE A 21 2.66 6.41 -5.73
CA PHE A 21 1.62 7.35 -5.36
C PHE A 21 1.84 8.78 -5.85
N ASP A 22 2.89 9.07 -6.64
CA ASP A 22 3.27 10.44 -7.05
C ASP A 22 3.38 11.37 -5.82
N LEU A 23 4.03 10.89 -4.75
CA LEU A 23 4.20 11.69 -3.53
C LEU A 23 5.18 12.83 -3.79
N LYS A 24 4.84 14.00 -3.26
CA LYS A 24 5.63 15.23 -3.38
C LYS A 24 6.05 15.73 -2.00
N PRO A 25 7.06 16.60 -1.90
CA PRO A 25 7.47 17.20 -0.63
C PRO A 25 6.33 17.83 0.18
N GLU A 26 5.28 18.33 -0.48
CA GLU A 26 4.09 18.88 0.16
C GLU A 26 3.20 17.80 0.80
N ASP A 27 3.15 16.59 0.24
CA ASP A 27 2.35 15.49 0.79
C ASP A 27 2.88 15.05 2.16
N PHE A 28 4.19 15.09 2.39
CA PHE A 28 4.74 14.73 3.70
C PHE A 28 4.27 15.70 4.80
N LYS A 29 3.86 16.93 4.49
CA LYS A 29 3.32 17.87 5.50
C LYS A 29 1.90 17.52 5.97
N LYS A 30 1.27 16.51 5.37
CA LYS A 30 -0.10 16.05 5.69
C LYS A 30 -0.12 15.08 6.87
N SER A 31 -1.31 14.86 7.45
CA SER A 31 -1.57 13.63 8.21
C SER A 31 -1.86 12.48 7.25
N ILE A 32 -1.13 11.37 7.40
CA ILE A 32 -1.13 10.24 6.46
C ILE A 32 -1.59 8.96 7.16
N LEU A 33 -2.51 8.24 6.52
CA LEU A 33 -2.81 6.84 6.79
C LEU A 33 -2.15 5.97 5.72
N ASP A 34 -1.39 4.97 6.14
CA ASP A 34 -0.81 3.93 5.28
C ASP A 34 -1.52 2.60 5.59
N PHE A 35 -2.38 2.13 4.68
CA PHE A 35 -3.22 0.95 4.90
C PHE A 35 -3.39 0.09 3.63
N PRO A 36 -3.09 -1.22 3.65
CA PRO A 36 -2.34 -1.90 4.71
C PRO A 36 -0.90 -1.39 4.74
N GLY A 37 -0.34 -1.21 5.94
CA GLY A 37 1.07 -0.81 6.06
C GLY A 37 2.07 -1.96 5.83
N SER A 38 1.64 -3.22 6.01
CA SER A 38 2.48 -4.41 5.84
C SER A 38 3.83 -4.27 6.57
N ILE A 39 4.90 -4.88 6.04
CA ILE A 39 6.27 -4.75 6.54
C ILE A 39 7.08 -3.65 5.81
N SER A 40 6.41 -2.54 5.46
CA SER A 40 7.05 -1.41 4.77
C SER A 40 7.88 -0.54 5.72
N SER A 41 9.01 -0.02 5.23
CA SER A 41 9.79 1.01 5.94
C SER A 41 9.25 2.43 5.76
N PHE A 42 8.16 2.65 5.01
CA PHE A 42 7.63 3.99 4.71
C PHE A 42 7.44 4.84 5.97
N ASN A 43 6.71 4.35 6.98
CA ASN A 43 6.49 5.08 8.23
C ASN A 43 7.79 5.47 8.92
N ALA A 44 8.72 4.52 9.03
CA ALA A 44 10.04 4.73 9.64
C ALA A 44 10.83 5.83 8.93
N GLU A 45 10.74 5.88 7.60
CA GLU A 45 11.48 6.83 6.77
C GLU A 45 10.85 8.24 6.80
N VAL A 46 9.52 8.36 6.86
CA VAL A 46 8.84 9.67 6.80
C VAL A 46 8.46 10.24 8.16
N HIS A 47 8.50 9.48 9.24
CA HIS A 47 8.00 9.92 10.55
C HIS A 47 8.64 11.23 11.04
N ALA A 48 9.93 11.45 10.76
CA ALA A 48 10.63 12.66 11.17
C ALA A 48 10.22 13.91 10.38
N GLU A 49 9.73 13.74 9.15
CA GLU A 49 9.39 14.83 8.23
C GLU A 49 7.89 15.10 8.19
N ALA A 50 7.08 14.08 8.48
CA ALA A 50 5.65 14.15 8.36
C ALA A 50 4.94 14.76 9.58
N LYS A 51 3.81 15.42 9.34
CA LYS A 51 3.00 15.98 10.44
C LYS A 51 2.52 14.87 11.37
N HIS A 52 2.04 13.77 10.79
CA HIS A 52 1.61 12.58 11.50
C HIS A 52 1.42 11.43 10.50
N VAL A 53 1.99 10.25 10.76
CA VAL A 53 1.84 9.06 9.90
C VAL A 53 1.43 7.89 10.78
N VAL A 54 0.35 7.22 10.39
CA VAL A 54 -0.13 5.98 11.01
C VAL A 54 -0.14 4.90 9.94
N SER A 55 0.57 3.81 10.20
CA SER A 55 0.44 2.58 9.42
C SER A 55 -0.56 1.68 10.10
N GLY A 56 -1.60 1.28 9.37
CA GLY A 56 -2.65 0.40 9.83
C GLY A 56 -2.54 -0.98 9.17
N ASP A 57 -2.53 -2.06 9.95
CA ASP A 57 -2.54 -3.41 9.40
C ASP A 57 -3.01 -4.44 10.45
N ALA A 58 -3.70 -5.49 10.03
CA ALA A 58 -4.06 -6.61 10.90
C ALA A 58 -2.82 -7.31 11.49
N ILE A 59 -1.68 -7.29 10.80
CA ILE A 59 -0.44 -7.92 11.28
C ILE A 59 0.18 -7.20 12.49
N TYR A 60 -0.18 -5.94 12.75
CA TYR A 60 0.34 -5.17 13.90
C TYR A 60 -0.23 -5.62 15.26
N ALA A 61 -0.99 -6.73 15.28
CA ALA A 61 -1.28 -7.49 16.49
C ALA A 61 -0.06 -8.27 17.02
N LYS A 62 0.94 -8.52 16.16
CA LYS A 62 2.09 -9.38 16.45
C LYS A 62 3.06 -8.72 17.41
N ASP A 63 3.61 -9.51 18.34
CA ASP A 63 4.79 -9.08 19.09
C ASP A 63 6.06 -9.10 18.21
N MET A 64 7.19 -8.65 18.77
CA MET A 64 8.44 -8.57 17.99
C MET A 64 8.95 -9.93 17.51
N THR A 65 8.75 -11.00 18.28
CA THR A 65 9.20 -12.35 17.88
C THR A 65 8.34 -12.86 16.73
N GLU A 66 7.04 -12.65 16.83
CA GLU A 66 6.07 -13.02 15.80
C GLU A 66 6.25 -12.19 14.52
N MET A 67 6.52 -10.88 14.66
CA MET A 67 6.73 -9.97 13.54
C MET A 67 8.03 -10.30 12.79
N GLN A 68 9.12 -10.59 13.50
CA GLN A 68 10.36 -11.04 12.90
C GLN A 68 10.15 -12.34 12.10
N ALA A 69 9.53 -13.35 12.72
CA ALA A 69 9.27 -14.62 12.06
C ALA A 69 8.34 -14.47 10.83
N TYR A 70 7.36 -13.55 10.91
CA TYR A 70 6.49 -13.22 9.79
C TYR A 70 7.28 -12.56 8.64
N ALA A 71 8.10 -11.57 8.94
CA ALA A 71 8.92 -10.87 7.95
C ALA A 71 9.92 -11.82 7.27
N ASP A 72 10.63 -12.65 8.03
CA ASP A 72 11.58 -13.63 7.49
C ASP A 72 10.90 -14.64 6.57
N LYS A 73 9.70 -15.10 6.95
CA LYS A 73 8.90 -16.01 6.12
C LYS A 73 8.45 -15.34 4.83
N LEU A 74 7.96 -14.10 4.91
CA LEU A 74 7.51 -13.34 3.75
C LEU A 74 8.67 -13.10 2.77
N PHE A 75 9.83 -12.67 3.28
CA PHE A 75 11.05 -12.52 2.49
C PHE A 75 11.43 -13.81 1.77
N ALA A 76 11.45 -14.95 2.47
CA ALA A 76 11.82 -16.23 1.90
C ALA A 76 10.86 -16.66 0.77
N LEU A 77 9.55 -16.56 1.00
CA LEU A 77 8.52 -16.89 0.00
C LEU A 77 8.63 -15.99 -1.24
N ASN A 78 8.74 -14.69 -1.04
CA ASN A 78 8.84 -13.73 -2.14
C ASN A 78 10.13 -13.90 -2.95
N SER A 79 11.25 -14.18 -2.28
CA SER A 79 12.54 -14.36 -2.94
C SER A 79 12.57 -15.64 -3.76
N GLU A 80 11.98 -16.73 -3.24
CA GLU A 80 11.81 -17.97 -3.99
C GLU A 80 10.93 -17.75 -5.23
N TYR A 81 9.78 -17.09 -5.04
CA TYR A 81 8.88 -16.77 -6.15
C TYR A 81 9.56 -15.93 -7.23
N LEU A 82 10.20 -14.82 -6.83
CA LEU A 82 10.81 -13.88 -7.78
C LEU A 82 11.99 -14.52 -8.52
N THR A 83 12.72 -15.44 -7.89
CA THR A 83 13.77 -16.23 -8.56
C THR A 83 13.20 -17.09 -9.69
N GLN A 84 12.03 -17.68 -9.50
CA GLN A 84 11.35 -18.50 -10.51
C GLN A 84 10.72 -17.63 -11.63
N HIS A 85 10.43 -16.36 -11.33
CA HIS A 85 9.73 -15.42 -12.20
C HIS A 85 10.56 -14.18 -12.52
N ALA A 86 11.88 -14.33 -12.62
CA ALA A 86 12.81 -13.21 -12.83
C ALA A 86 12.55 -12.42 -14.13
N ASP A 87 11.82 -13.02 -15.09
CA ASP A 87 11.39 -12.36 -16.32
C ASP A 87 10.31 -11.30 -16.12
N ASP A 88 9.65 -11.27 -14.95
CA ASP A 88 8.61 -10.31 -14.59
C ASP A 88 9.20 -8.96 -14.11
N LEU A 89 10.47 -8.95 -13.72
CA LEU A 89 11.23 -7.72 -13.45
C LEU A 89 11.49 -6.93 -14.75
N LEU A 90 11.45 -5.60 -14.66
CA LEU A 90 11.93 -4.75 -15.76
C LEU A 90 13.44 -4.88 -15.94
N GLN A 91 14.20 -4.82 -14.83
CA GLN A 91 15.63 -5.16 -14.84
C GLN A 91 15.80 -6.67 -14.72
N LYS A 92 16.01 -7.32 -15.86
CA LYS A 92 16.13 -8.77 -15.93
C LYS A 92 17.49 -9.30 -15.47
N GLY A 93 17.50 -10.56 -15.05
CA GLY A 93 18.72 -11.31 -14.76
C GLY A 93 19.18 -11.17 -13.31
N LYS A 94 20.36 -11.74 -13.02
CA LYS A 94 20.88 -11.87 -11.65
C LYS A 94 21.01 -10.51 -10.94
N ASP A 95 21.49 -9.49 -11.64
CA ASP A 95 21.72 -8.18 -11.05
C ASP A 95 20.42 -7.50 -10.61
N GLY A 96 19.32 -7.71 -11.34
CA GLY A 96 17.99 -7.21 -10.94
C GLY A 96 17.43 -7.92 -9.71
N LEU A 97 17.61 -9.25 -9.63
CA LEU A 97 17.22 -10.01 -8.44
C LEU A 97 18.02 -9.59 -7.21
N GLU A 98 19.34 -9.46 -7.35
CA GLU A 98 20.25 -9.07 -6.27
C GLU A 98 19.88 -7.66 -5.75
N PHE A 99 19.60 -6.72 -6.66
CA PHE A 99 19.11 -5.39 -6.31
C PHE A 99 17.82 -5.43 -5.48
N VAL A 100 16.80 -6.18 -5.93
CA VAL A 100 15.51 -6.29 -5.23
C VAL A 100 15.68 -6.94 -3.85
N PHE A 101 16.48 -7.99 -3.74
CA PHE A 101 16.70 -8.68 -2.46
C PHE A 101 17.43 -7.79 -1.46
N GLU A 102 18.46 -7.06 -1.89
CA GLU A 102 19.14 -6.09 -1.02
C GLU A 102 18.19 -4.98 -0.57
N MET A 103 17.36 -4.47 -1.49
CA MET A 103 16.35 -3.46 -1.16
C MET A 103 15.36 -3.98 -0.12
N TRP A 104 14.78 -5.16 -0.33
CA TRP A 104 13.86 -5.79 0.61
C TRP A 104 14.50 -6.01 1.99
N GLN A 105 15.75 -6.48 2.05
CA GLN A 105 16.47 -6.65 3.32
C GLN A 105 16.64 -5.32 4.05
N ARG A 106 16.99 -4.24 3.34
CA ARG A 106 17.12 -2.89 3.95
C ARG A 106 15.78 -2.39 4.48
N ASN A 107 14.71 -2.50 3.69
CA ASN A 107 13.38 -2.04 4.06
C ASN A 107 12.84 -2.83 5.25
N GLN A 108 12.95 -4.17 5.21
CA GLN A 108 12.55 -5.04 6.31
C GLN A 108 13.31 -4.70 7.61
N ALA A 109 14.63 -4.53 7.54
CA ALA A 109 15.43 -4.21 8.72
C ALA A 109 15.00 -2.88 9.36
N ARG A 110 14.79 -1.85 8.54
CA ARG A 110 14.29 -0.53 8.99
C ARG A 110 12.90 -0.64 9.63
N PHE A 111 11.98 -1.35 8.97
CA PHE A 111 10.64 -1.58 9.50
C PHE A 111 10.70 -2.27 10.88
N LEU A 112 11.49 -3.34 11.03
CA LEU A 112 11.56 -4.08 12.29
C LEU A 112 12.17 -3.27 13.42
N GLU A 113 13.23 -2.50 13.14
CA GLU A 113 13.84 -1.59 14.12
C GLU A 113 12.83 -0.54 14.59
N ASP A 114 12.13 0.08 13.64
CA ASP A 114 11.18 1.15 13.95
C ASP A 114 9.90 0.62 14.61
N TYR A 115 9.35 -0.51 14.16
CA TYR A 115 8.21 -1.17 14.78
C TYR A 115 8.45 -1.49 16.27
N ALA A 116 9.69 -1.91 16.61
CA ALA A 116 10.09 -2.10 18.00
C ALA A 116 10.14 -0.78 18.79
N ALA A 117 10.74 0.26 18.21
CA ALA A 117 10.91 1.57 18.85
C ALA A 117 9.58 2.34 19.00
N ALA A 118 8.66 2.17 18.05
CA ALA A 118 7.37 2.83 17.95
C ALA A 118 6.30 2.31 18.92
N LYS A 119 6.59 1.25 19.68
CA LYS A 119 5.61 0.58 20.51
C LYS A 119 4.94 1.56 21.49
N GLY A 120 3.61 1.66 21.39
CA GLY A 120 2.81 2.56 22.23
C GLY A 120 2.79 4.02 21.78
N GLN A 121 3.38 4.36 20.63
CA GLN A 121 3.38 5.71 20.05
C GLN A 121 2.23 5.96 19.05
N GLY A 122 1.40 4.94 18.79
CA GLY A 122 0.29 5.05 17.81
C GLY A 122 0.73 5.11 16.35
N ARG A 123 1.98 4.79 16.03
CA ARG A 123 2.49 4.82 14.65
C ARG A 123 2.17 3.56 13.85
N TYR A 124 2.06 2.42 14.55
CA TYR A 124 1.65 1.14 13.97
C TYR A 124 0.44 0.63 14.73
N GLU A 125 -0.71 0.54 14.06
CA GLU A 125 -1.98 0.22 14.68
C GLU A 125 -2.64 -1.01 14.07
N ARG A 126 -3.09 -1.92 14.92
CA ARG A 126 -3.89 -3.05 14.48
C ARG A 126 -5.28 -2.57 14.07
N VAL A 127 -5.54 -2.56 12.77
CA VAL A 127 -6.84 -2.19 12.20
C VAL A 127 -7.32 -3.26 11.21
N LEU A 128 -8.63 -3.38 11.05
CA LEU A 128 -9.26 -4.35 10.14
C LEU A 128 -10.38 -3.69 9.35
N MET A 129 -10.50 -4.07 8.08
CA MET A 129 -11.68 -3.76 7.27
C MET A 129 -12.90 -4.57 7.74
N PRO A 130 -14.15 -4.10 7.53
CA PRO A 130 -14.53 -2.90 6.78
C PRO A 130 -14.65 -1.61 7.61
N ASN A 131 -14.29 -1.62 8.91
CA ASN A 131 -14.48 -0.44 9.77
C ASN A 131 -13.16 -0.07 10.45
N LEU A 132 -12.52 0.99 9.96
CA LEU A 132 -11.34 1.57 10.56
C LEU A 132 -11.72 2.40 11.79
N PRO A 133 -10.95 2.34 12.89
CA PRO A 133 -11.26 3.01 14.15
C PRO A 133 -10.89 4.51 14.13
N TYR A 134 -11.14 5.17 13.00
CA TYR A 134 -10.78 6.57 12.76
C TYR A 134 -12.02 7.41 12.47
N GLU A 135 -11.96 8.67 12.88
CA GLU A 135 -13.00 9.66 12.62
C GLU A 135 -13.06 9.99 11.12
N THR A 136 -14.21 10.50 10.67
CA THR A 136 -14.35 10.99 9.30
C THR A 136 -13.37 12.14 9.06
N HIS A 137 -12.62 12.07 7.96
CA HIS A 137 -11.57 13.02 7.56
C HIS A 137 -10.49 13.25 8.64
N GLN A 138 -10.17 12.22 9.43
CA GLN A 138 -9.06 12.28 10.39
C GLN A 138 -7.70 12.46 9.69
N PHE A 139 -7.56 11.93 8.48
CA PHE A 139 -6.34 12.03 7.69
C PHE A 139 -6.55 12.93 6.47
N GLN A 140 -5.49 13.61 6.06
CA GLN A 140 -5.50 14.40 4.83
C GLN A 140 -5.13 13.54 3.61
N LEU A 141 -4.45 12.41 3.82
CA LEU A 141 -4.06 11.48 2.77
C LEU A 141 -4.11 10.04 3.28
N ALA A 142 -4.74 9.14 2.54
CA ALA A 142 -4.62 7.70 2.72
C ALA A 142 -3.91 7.06 1.51
N LEU A 143 -2.95 6.19 1.79
CA LEU A 143 -2.23 5.40 0.80
C LEU A 143 -2.60 3.93 0.96
N CYS A 144 -2.88 3.26 -0.15
CA CYS A 144 -3.25 1.86 -0.15
C CYS A 144 -2.51 1.10 -1.24
N SER A 145 -1.53 0.29 -0.83
CA SER A 145 -0.73 -0.59 -1.67
C SER A 145 -1.25 -2.04 -1.63
N ASP A 146 -1.25 -2.73 -2.78
CA ASP A 146 -1.40 -4.20 -2.91
C ASP A 146 -2.60 -4.87 -2.21
N TYR A 147 -3.69 -4.13 -1.97
CA TYR A 147 -4.82 -4.61 -1.18
C TYR A 147 -6.16 -4.64 -1.92
N VAL A 148 -6.60 -3.51 -2.50
CA VAL A 148 -7.99 -3.36 -3.01
C VAL A 148 -8.34 -4.37 -4.10
N PHE A 149 -7.40 -4.66 -5.00
CA PHE A 149 -7.62 -5.53 -6.17
C PHE A 149 -6.87 -6.86 -6.09
N ASN A 150 -6.26 -7.12 -4.93
CA ASN A 150 -5.63 -8.40 -4.63
C ASN A 150 -6.74 -9.39 -4.22
N GLY A 151 -6.86 -10.51 -4.94
CA GLY A 151 -7.96 -11.48 -4.80
C GLY A 151 -8.00 -12.15 -3.43
N HIS A 152 -6.92 -12.10 -2.66
CA HIS A 152 -6.84 -12.56 -1.27
C HIS A 152 -7.53 -11.64 -0.24
N ALA A 153 -7.90 -10.40 -0.59
CA ALA A 153 -8.52 -9.45 0.35
C ALA A 153 -9.99 -9.77 0.69
N HIS A 154 -10.63 -10.75 0.04
CA HIS A 154 -12.09 -10.82 -0.06
C HIS A 154 -12.82 -11.87 0.77
N ASN A 155 -12.21 -12.48 1.79
CA ASN A 155 -13.00 -13.43 2.60
C ASN A 155 -14.14 -12.72 3.37
N ASP A 156 -14.01 -11.42 3.70
CA ASP A 156 -15.03 -10.69 4.49
C ASP A 156 -15.33 -9.25 4.02
N CYS A 157 -14.61 -8.70 3.02
CA CYS A 157 -14.79 -7.31 2.58
C CYS A 157 -14.64 -7.16 1.06
N ARG A 158 -15.59 -6.47 0.42
CA ARG A 158 -15.53 -6.20 -1.02
C ARG A 158 -14.65 -4.99 -1.34
N PRO A 159 -14.01 -4.93 -2.52
CA PRO A 159 -13.16 -3.81 -2.93
C PRO A 159 -13.82 -2.44 -2.70
N GLU A 160 -15.10 -2.29 -3.06
CA GLU A 160 -15.82 -1.02 -2.91
C GLU A 160 -15.95 -0.56 -1.45
N GLN A 161 -16.10 -1.50 -0.52
CA GLN A 161 -16.24 -1.18 0.90
C GLN A 161 -14.91 -0.67 1.47
N VAL A 162 -13.79 -1.27 1.04
CA VAL A 162 -12.44 -0.83 1.40
C VAL A 162 -12.23 0.61 0.94
N VAL A 163 -12.53 0.90 -0.33
CA VAL A 163 -12.30 2.22 -0.91
C VAL A 163 -13.18 3.28 -0.27
N LEU A 164 -14.47 2.99 -0.05
CA LEU A 164 -15.39 3.91 0.63
C LEU A 164 -14.97 4.18 2.08
N GLU A 165 -14.49 3.16 2.80
CA GLU A 165 -14.01 3.35 4.17
C GLU A 165 -12.75 4.20 4.22
N LEU A 166 -11.81 4.02 3.29
CA LEU A 166 -10.65 4.89 3.16
C LEU A 166 -11.06 6.33 2.83
N CYS A 167 -12.02 6.53 1.93
CA CYS A 167 -12.55 7.84 1.58
C CYS A 167 -13.35 8.50 2.71
N ARG A 168 -13.85 7.71 3.68
CA ARG A 168 -14.49 8.24 4.89
C ARG A 168 -13.44 8.82 5.83
N VAL A 169 -12.35 8.09 6.07
CA VAL A 169 -11.34 8.48 7.07
C VAL A 169 -10.32 9.50 6.54
N ALA A 170 -10.21 9.67 5.22
CA ALA A 170 -9.25 10.56 4.60
C ALA A 170 -9.85 11.51 3.54
N GLU A 171 -9.32 12.74 3.46
CA GLU A 171 -9.71 13.74 2.45
C GLU A 171 -9.31 13.34 1.02
N GLU A 172 -8.18 12.66 0.88
CA GLU A 172 -7.64 12.14 -0.38
C GLU A 172 -7.17 10.69 -0.17
N VAL A 173 -7.47 9.83 -1.14
CA VAL A 173 -7.05 8.42 -1.15
C VAL A 173 -6.30 8.12 -2.44
N ARG A 174 -5.15 7.45 -2.35
CA ARG A 174 -4.37 6.96 -3.49
C ARG A 174 -4.22 5.45 -3.39
N ILE A 175 -4.66 4.73 -4.42
CA ILE A 175 -4.72 3.26 -4.47
C ILE A 175 -3.87 2.75 -5.62
N PHE A 176 -2.92 1.87 -5.30
CA PHE A 176 -2.01 1.25 -6.24
C PHE A 176 -1.77 -0.22 -5.83
N PRO A 177 -1.51 -1.14 -6.76
CA PRO A 177 -1.75 -1.04 -8.20
C PRO A 177 -3.26 -1.14 -8.51
N LEU A 178 -3.62 -0.96 -9.78
CA LEU A 178 -5.00 -1.18 -10.28
C LEU A 178 -5.17 -2.55 -10.96
N LEU A 179 -4.21 -3.45 -10.75
CA LEU A 179 -4.15 -4.77 -11.36
C LEU A 179 -4.58 -5.86 -10.37
N THR A 180 -5.10 -6.95 -10.92
CA THR A 180 -5.34 -8.20 -10.19
C THR A 180 -4.03 -8.96 -10.00
N GLU A 181 -4.13 -10.07 -9.27
CA GLU A 181 -3.05 -11.05 -9.16
C GLU A 181 -2.61 -11.67 -10.53
N THR A 182 -3.41 -11.53 -11.58
CA THR A 182 -3.01 -12.02 -12.91
C THR A 182 -2.34 -10.96 -13.77
N GLY A 183 -2.19 -9.73 -13.24
CA GLY A 183 -1.69 -8.57 -13.98
C GLY A 183 -2.73 -7.94 -14.91
N ASP A 184 -3.99 -8.36 -14.83
CA ASP A 184 -5.09 -7.79 -15.59
C ASP A 184 -5.71 -6.61 -14.83
N ILE A 185 -6.31 -5.65 -15.55
CA ILE A 185 -7.08 -4.58 -14.89
C ILE A 185 -8.27 -5.21 -14.17
N SER A 186 -8.47 -4.83 -12.91
CA SER A 186 -9.58 -5.38 -12.12
C SER A 186 -10.95 -4.98 -12.68
N GLU A 187 -11.87 -5.95 -12.77
CA GLU A 187 -13.27 -5.70 -13.14
C GLU A 187 -13.99 -4.79 -12.14
N TRP A 188 -13.45 -4.64 -10.93
CA TRP A 188 -14.00 -3.78 -9.88
C TRP A 188 -13.62 -2.30 -10.04
N LEU A 189 -12.59 -1.98 -10.83
CA LEU A 189 -12.14 -0.59 -10.99
C LEU A 189 -13.25 0.33 -11.50
N GLY A 190 -13.91 -0.05 -12.59
CA GLY A 190 -15.02 0.73 -13.17
C GLY A 190 -16.19 0.91 -12.21
N PRO A 191 -16.74 -0.17 -11.63
CA PRO A 191 -17.78 -0.08 -10.60
C PRO A 191 -17.43 0.81 -9.40
N ILE A 192 -16.21 0.71 -8.87
CA ILE A 192 -15.75 1.54 -7.74
C ILE A 192 -15.72 3.02 -8.14
N MET A 193 -15.16 3.34 -9.31
CA MET A 193 -15.10 4.72 -9.79
C MET A 193 -16.50 5.33 -9.96
N LEU A 194 -17.44 4.55 -10.49
CA LEU A 194 -18.84 4.99 -10.63
C LEU A 194 -19.50 5.21 -9.27
N GLU A 195 -19.27 4.31 -8.31
CA GLU A 195 -19.81 4.46 -6.95
C GLU A 195 -19.24 5.71 -6.26
N LEU A 196 -17.94 5.96 -6.37
CA LEU A 196 -17.31 7.18 -5.85
C LEU A 196 -17.94 8.44 -6.45
N GLN A 197 -18.16 8.46 -7.78
CA GLN A 197 -18.82 9.58 -8.44
C GLN A 197 -20.26 9.78 -7.98
N ASN A 198 -21.02 8.70 -7.79
CA ASN A 198 -22.38 8.77 -7.25
C ASN A 198 -22.43 9.32 -5.81
N ASN A 199 -21.35 9.12 -5.04
CA ASN A 199 -21.17 9.66 -3.70
C ASN A 199 -20.48 11.05 -3.70
N ASN A 200 -20.40 11.73 -4.85
CA ASN A 200 -19.79 13.06 -5.03
C ASN A 200 -18.29 13.16 -4.73
N TYR A 201 -17.55 12.05 -4.84
CA TYR A 201 -16.10 12.09 -4.83
C TYR A 201 -15.56 12.44 -6.21
N GLY A 202 -14.46 13.20 -6.24
CA GLY A 202 -13.61 13.29 -7.41
C GLY A 202 -12.82 12.00 -7.54
N VAL A 203 -12.70 11.47 -8.75
CA VAL A 203 -11.94 10.25 -9.01
C VAL A 203 -11.21 10.36 -10.34
N GLU A 204 -9.97 9.89 -10.38
CA GLU A 204 -9.15 9.83 -11.59
C GLU A 204 -8.21 8.63 -11.54
N VAL A 205 -7.75 8.20 -12.72
CA VAL A 205 -6.63 7.28 -12.86
C VAL A 205 -5.46 8.05 -13.43
N ARG A 206 -4.31 7.97 -12.75
CA ARG A 206 -3.06 8.62 -13.17
C ARG A 206 -1.99 7.59 -13.46
N GLN A 207 -1.19 7.88 -14.47
CA GLN A 207 0.07 7.19 -14.66
C GLN A 207 1.05 7.63 -13.57
N VAL A 208 1.83 6.67 -13.06
CA VAL A 208 2.86 6.87 -12.04
C VAL A 208 4.19 6.27 -12.51
N SER A 209 5.29 6.59 -11.83
CA SER A 209 6.65 6.25 -12.27
C SER A 209 7.20 4.95 -11.69
N PHE A 210 6.34 4.09 -11.13
CA PHE A 210 6.76 2.80 -10.60
C PHE A 210 7.17 1.84 -11.72
N GLU A 211 8.39 1.31 -11.64
CA GLU A 211 9.04 0.57 -12.73
C GLU A 211 9.61 -0.80 -12.30
N ASN A 212 9.25 -1.32 -11.11
CA ASN A 212 9.81 -2.61 -10.68
C ASN A 212 9.11 -3.83 -11.31
N LEU A 213 7.83 -3.70 -11.68
CA LEU A 213 7.02 -4.75 -12.26
C LEU A 213 6.35 -4.30 -13.57
N LYS A 214 6.14 -5.24 -14.50
CA LYS A 214 5.40 -4.97 -15.74
C LYS A 214 3.93 -4.60 -15.44
N GLY A 215 3.43 -3.58 -16.12
CA GLY A 215 2.00 -3.23 -16.16
C GLY A 215 1.49 -2.42 -14.95
N GLY A 216 2.22 -2.37 -13.83
CA GLY A 216 1.85 -1.61 -12.64
C GLY A 216 2.29 -0.15 -12.69
N ASN A 217 1.81 0.64 -13.67
CA ASN A 217 2.19 2.04 -13.79
C ASN A 217 1.01 3.01 -13.64
N ALA A 218 -0.08 2.56 -13.02
CA ALA A 218 -1.28 3.37 -12.82
C ALA A 218 -1.78 3.29 -11.38
N MET A 219 -2.25 4.43 -10.87
CA MET A 219 -2.82 4.63 -9.54
C MET A 219 -4.18 5.30 -9.67
N MET A 220 -5.14 4.91 -8.82
CA MET A 220 -6.43 5.59 -8.69
C MET A 220 -6.33 6.59 -7.55
N ARG A 221 -6.71 7.84 -7.83
CA ARG A 221 -6.81 8.90 -6.84
C ARG A 221 -8.28 9.28 -6.66
N ALA A 222 -8.74 9.29 -5.43
CA ALA A 222 -10.07 9.74 -5.04
C ALA A 222 -9.96 10.86 -4.00
N TRP A 223 -10.85 11.84 -4.02
CA TRP A 223 -10.85 12.93 -3.04
C TRP A 223 -12.25 13.47 -2.80
N ALA A 224 -12.50 13.94 -1.58
CA ALA A 224 -13.73 14.62 -1.24
C ALA A 224 -13.86 15.91 -2.06
N VAL A 225 -15.00 16.12 -2.71
CA VAL A 225 -15.32 17.41 -3.33
C VAL A 225 -16.00 18.26 -2.27
N GLU A 226 -15.28 19.23 -1.71
CA GLU A 226 -15.94 20.26 -0.92
C GLU A 226 -16.84 21.10 -1.85
N CYS A 227 -18.15 20.90 -1.73
CA CYS A 227 -19.10 21.93 -2.14
C CYS A 227 -19.19 22.95 -1.00
N THR A 228 -18.20 23.84 -0.89
CA THR A 228 -18.34 25.08 -0.14
C THR A 228 -19.21 26.03 -0.95
N VAL A 229 -20.53 25.91 -0.79
CA VAL A 229 -21.42 27.01 -1.14
C VAL A 229 -21.37 27.98 0.03
N GLU A 230 -20.53 29.02 -0.08
CA GLU A 230 -20.55 30.17 0.84
C GLU A 230 -21.91 30.89 0.84
#